data_AF-A0A1H0QTK1-F1
#
_entry.id   AF-A0A1H0QTK1-F1
#
_cell.length_a   1.000
_cell.length_b   1.000
_cell.length_c   1.000
_cell.angle_alpha   90.00
_cell.angle_beta   90.00
_cell.angle_gamma   90.00
#
_symmetry.space_group_name_H-M   'P 1'
#
loop_
_entity.id
_entity.type
_entity.pdbx_description
1 polymer ?
#
loop_
_entity_poly.entity_id
_entity_poly.type
_entity_poly.pdbx_seq_one_letter_code
_entity_poly.pdbx_strand_id
1 'polypeptide(L)'
;MSNPKGKNPQAGKNRAANQQAAREHARKLREERLRRDRRNRLLRTVGAPVLVVVLIVVVFVVVKANQKPPAAAAPSGPAPATLTASLESIPTANYDTVGKGSTDSRVMTAINGDALTAGGKPRVLYIGAEYCPFCAAERWSMVTALARFGTFSGLGTTSSSSSDSYPNTATLTFHGATYTSQYLSFTGVEETTNVRSGNGYAPLDKPSAADQALVTKYNTSGSIPFVDLGNKYLISGASYDPQVLAGLTQAQIAAALLKPDSDIAKGVLGGANYVTAALCRLTNNQPAAVCTSSAVTSQTLPS
;
A
#
# COMPACT_ATOMS: atom_id res chain seq x y z
N MET A 1 53.48 -80.41 -53.76
CA MET A 1 53.62 -78.94 -53.74
C MET A 1 52.29 -78.33 -53.34
N SER A 2 52.26 -77.57 -52.24
CA SER A 2 51.42 -76.39 -51.98
C SER A 2 51.36 -76.16 -50.47
N ASN A 3 51.92 -75.05 -49.98
CA ASN A 3 51.74 -74.62 -48.60
C ASN A 3 51.36 -73.12 -48.57
N PRO A 4 50.33 -72.68 -47.83
CA PRO A 4 49.79 -71.34 -47.91
C PRO A 4 50.33 -70.38 -46.83
N LYS A 5 50.14 -69.07 -47.11
CA LYS A 5 50.44 -67.89 -46.28
C LYS A 5 49.48 -67.73 -45.08
N GLY A 6 49.95 -67.01 -44.05
CA GLY A 6 49.16 -65.89 -43.50
C GLY A 6 49.28 -65.55 -42.01
N LYS A 7 49.91 -64.40 -41.68
CA LYS A 7 49.35 -63.25 -40.90
C LYS A 7 50.47 -62.26 -40.52
N ASN A 8 50.29 -60.97 -40.83
CA ASN A 8 51.28 -59.91 -40.58
C ASN A 8 51.03 -59.21 -39.21
N PRO A 9 51.98 -59.19 -38.25
CA PRO A 9 51.80 -58.68 -36.88
C PRO A 9 51.71 -57.15 -36.72
N GLN A 10 51.92 -56.37 -37.78
CA GLN A 10 52.13 -54.91 -37.67
C GLN A 10 50.84 -54.08 -37.48
N ALA A 11 49.66 -54.58 -37.86
CA ALA A 11 48.40 -53.81 -37.74
C ALA A 11 47.90 -53.65 -36.28
N GLY A 12 48.34 -54.51 -35.36
CA GLY A 12 47.92 -54.47 -33.94
C GLY A 12 48.64 -53.39 -33.12
N LYS A 13 49.91 -53.09 -33.44
CA LYS A 13 50.74 -52.14 -32.66
C LYS A 13 50.32 -50.68 -32.85
N ASN A 14 49.92 -50.28 -34.07
CA ASN A 14 49.52 -48.89 -34.35
C ASN A 14 48.17 -48.51 -33.74
N ARG A 15 47.24 -49.47 -33.55
CA ARG A 15 45.96 -49.22 -32.86
C ARG A 15 46.13 -49.06 -31.35
N ALA A 16 47.05 -49.81 -30.73
CA ALA A 16 47.33 -49.72 -29.30
C ALA A 16 47.98 -48.38 -28.93
N ALA A 17 48.92 -47.89 -29.74
CA ALA A 17 49.58 -46.60 -29.52
C ALA A 17 48.62 -45.40 -29.67
N ASN A 18 47.75 -45.41 -30.70
CA ASN A 18 46.72 -44.36 -30.86
C ASN A 18 45.66 -44.37 -29.74
N GLN A 19 45.34 -45.54 -29.18
CA GLN A 19 44.42 -45.63 -28.03
C GLN A 19 45.05 -45.10 -26.73
N GLN A 20 46.36 -45.22 -26.54
CA GLN A 20 47.07 -44.67 -25.37
C GLN A 20 47.14 -43.14 -25.42
N ALA A 21 47.49 -42.55 -26.56
CA ALA A 21 47.54 -41.10 -26.74
C ALA A 21 46.15 -40.44 -26.56
N ALA A 22 45.08 -41.06 -27.09
CA ALA A 22 43.71 -40.58 -26.90
C ALA A 22 43.26 -40.61 -25.43
N ARG A 23 43.70 -41.60 -24.65
CA ARG A 23 43.41 -41.72 -23.21
C ARG A 23 44.14 -40.67 -22.38
N GLU A 24 45.37 -40.33 -22.73
CA GLU A 24 46.13 -39.26 -22.05
C GLU A 24 45.55 -37.87 -22.34
N HIS A 25 45.18 -37.60 -23.61
CA HIS A 25 44.53 -36.34 -23.97
C HIS A 25 43.16 -36.19 -23.29
N ALA A 26 42.39 -37.27 -23.20
CA ALA A 26 41.12 -37.29 -22.46
C ALA A 26 41.30 -37.07 -20.94
N ARG A 27 42.41 -37.53 -20.34
CA ARG A 27 42.74 -37.28 -18.93
C ARG A 27 43.08 -35.81 -18.69
N LYS A 28 43.93 -35.21 -19.53
CA LYS A 28 44.27 -33.77 -19.45
C LYS A 28 43.03 -32.88 -19.61
N LEU A 29 42.17 -33.17 -20.59
CA LEU A 29 40.92 -32.43 -20.78
C LEU A 29 39.93 -32.58 -19.61
N ARG A 30 39.89 -33.74 -18.95
CA ARG A 30 39.06 -33.95 -17.74
C ARG A 30 39.59 -33.16 -16.56
N GLU A 31 40.91 -33.09 -16.36
CA GLU A 31 41.52 -32.31 -15.29
C GLU A 31 41.28 -30.80 -15.47
N GLU A 32 41.37 -30.28 -16.69
CA GLU A 32 41.06 -28.88 -16.99
C GLU A 32 39.56 -28.56 -16.80
N ARG A 33 38.67 -29.46 -17.21
CA ARG A 33 37.22 -29.32 -16.98
C ARG A 33 36.89 -29.29 -15.49
N LEU A 34 37.45 -30.20 -14.70
CA LEU A 34 37.23 -30.26 -13.25
C LEU A 34 37.75 -29.00 -12.53
N ARG A 35 38.89 -28.43 -12.96
CA ARG A 35 39.42 -27.17 -12.40
C ARG A 35 38.51 -25.99 -12.71
N ARG A 36 37.97 -25.90 -13.94
CA ARG A 36 36.99 -24.87 -14.33
C ARG A 36 35.68 -25.02 -13.56
N ASP A 37 35.20 -26.25 -13.39
CA ASP A 37 33.96 -26.53 -12.66
C ASP A 37 34.10 -26.19 -11.17
N ARG A 38 35.23 -26.50 -10.53
CA ARG A 38 35.48 -26.15 -9.13
C ARG A 38 35.57 -24.63 -8.93
N ARG A 39 36.24 -23.90 -9.83
CA ARG A 39 36.32 -22.43 -9.80
C ARG A 39 34.95 -21.78 -10.04
N ASN A 40 34.19 -22.26 -11.02
CA ASN A 40 32.86 -21.74 -11.32
C ASN A 40 31.85 -22.09 -10.23
N ARG A 41 31.97 -23.25 -9.59
CA ARG A 41 31.14 -23.62 -8.43
C ARG A 41 31.42 -22.71 -7.24
N LEU A 42 32.70 -22.47 -6.88
CA LEU A 42 33.09 -21.53 -5.81
C LEU A 42 32.62 -20.09 -6.07
N LEU A 43 32.78 -19.59 -7.30
CA LEU A 43 32.28 -18.27 -7.69
C LEU A 43 30.75 -18.17 -7.59
N ARG A 44 30.02 -19.24 -7.94
CA ARG A 44 28.55 -19.26 -7.85
C ARG A 44 28.04 -19.49 -6.42
N THR A 45 28.70 -20.31 -5.59
CA THR A 45 28.22 -20.64 -4.24
C THR A 45 28.70 -19.67 -3.17
N VAL A 46 29.82 -18.98 -3.36
CA VAL A 46 30.38 -18.03 -2.38
C VAL A 46 30.37 -16.61 -2.93
N GLY A 47 30.75 -16.40 -4.19
CA GLY A 47 30.82 -15.06 -4.80
C GLY A 47 29.46 -14.41 -5.00
N ALA A 48 28.47 -15.15 -5.50
CA ALA A 48 27.12 -14.62 -5.74
C ALA A 48 26.40 -14.15 -4.45
N PRO A 49 26.32 -14.95 -3.36
CA PRO A 49 25.64 -14.50 -2.14
C PRO A 49 26.37 -13.35 -1.46
N VAL A 50 27.72 -13.33 -1.45
CA VAL A 50 28.48 -12.20 -0.87
C VAL A 50 28.25 -10.91 -1.65
N LEU A 51 28.24 -10.96 -2.99
CA LEU A 51 27.96 -9.78 -3.81
C LEU A 51 26.53 -9.27 -3.59
N VAL A 52 25.55 -10.17 -3.48
CA VAL A 52 24.15 -9.80 -3.17
C VAL A 52 24.05 -9.15 -1.79
N VAL A 53 24.70 -9.70 -0.76
CA VAL A 53 24.71 -9.10 0.59
C VAL A 53 25.38 -7.73 0.57
N VAL A 54 26.51 -7.56 -0.11
CA VAL A 54 27.20 -6.27 -0.23
C VAL A 54 26.32 -5.26 -0.98
N LEU A 55 25.64 -5.65 -2.05
CA LEU A 55 24.71 -4.78 -2.77
C LEU A 55 23.52 -4.38 -1.89
N ILE A 56 22.95 -5.31 -1.12
CA ILE A 56 21.86 -5.00 -0.18
C ILE A 56 22.34 -4.02 0.89
N VAL A 57 23.52 -4.25 1.48
CA VAL A 57 24.10 -3.35 2.50
C VAL A 57 24.39 -1.97 1.91
N VAL A 58 24.96 -1.88 0.71
CA VAL A 58 25.22 -0.60 0.03
C VAL A 58 23.91 0.12 -0.28
N VAL A 59 22.88 -0.57 -0.78
CA VAL A 59 21.55 0.01 -0.98
C VAL A 59 20.97 0.52 0.34
N PHE A 60 21.04 -0.27 1.42
CA PHE A 60 20.53 0.14 2.73
C PHE A 60 21.28 1.34 3.29
N VAL A 61 22.61 1.39 3.12
CA VAL A 61 23.46 2.51 3.55
C VAL A 61 23.20 3.76 2.72
N VAL A 62 23.03 3.65 1.39
CA VAL A 62 22.70 4.78 0.51
C VAL A 62 21.29 5.31 0.81
N VAL A 63 20.32 4.43 1.05
CA VAL A 63 18.96 4.81 1.47
C VAL A 63 19.02 5.54 2.81
N LYS A 64 19.76 5.02 3.80
CA LYS A 64 19.86 5.63 5.12
C LYS A 64 20.68 6.92 5.13
N ALA A 65 21.70 7.04 4.28
CA ALA A 65 22.56 8.22 4.17
C ALA A 65 21.88 9.39 3.41
N ASN A 66 20.90 9.10 2.55
CA ASN A 66 20.11 10.12 1.85
C ASN A 66 18.78 10.48 2.56
N GLN A 67 18.52 9.91 3.75
CA GLN A 67 17.37 10.32 4.55
C GLN A 67 17.63 11.72 5.14
N LYS A 68 17.00 12.73 4.53
CA LYS A 68 16.78 14.02 5.20
C LYS A 68 16.12 13.75 6.56
N PRO A 69 16.47 14.49 7.62
CA PRO A 69 15.76 14.37 8.89
C PRO A 69 14.26 14.52 8.62
N PRO A 70 13.42 13.66 9.22
CA PRO A 70 11.99 13.72 9.01
C PRO A 70 11.50 15.12 9.38
N ALA A 71 10.64 15.69 8.53
CA ALA A 71 10.03 16.98 8.80
C ALA A 71 9.37 16.95 10.19
N ALA A 72 9.38 18.08 10.89
CA ALA A 72 8.74 18.17 12.19
C ALA A 72 7.27 17.74 12.09
N ALA A 73 6.79 16.99 13.10
CA ALA A 73 5.40 16.61 13.20
C ALA A 73 4.52 17.87 13.18
N ALA A 74 3.46 17.82 12.37
CA ALA A 74 2.47 18.87 12.39
C ALA A 74 1.67 18.83 13.72
N PRO A 75 1.14 19.96 14.20
CA PRO A 75 0.46 20.00 15.50
C PRO A 75 -0.74 19.05 15.58
N SER A 76 -0.85 18.34 16.71
CA SER A 76 -2.02 17.55 17.07
C SER A 76 -2.97 18.34 17.97
N GLY A 77 -4.28 18.12 17.84
CA GLY A 77 -5.30 18.79 18.65
C GLY A 77 -6.62 18.95 17.89
N PRO A 78 -7.53 19.83 18.35
CA PRO A 78 -8.74 20.15 17.60
C PRO A 78 -8.38 20.74 16.22
N ALA A 79 -9.04 20.27 15.15
CA ALA A 79 -8.84 20.83 13.84
C ALA A 79 -9.33 22.30 13.81
N PRO A 80 -8.54 23.24 13.27
CA PRO A 80 -9.02 24.61 13.10
C PRO A 80 -10.30 24.65 12.27
N ALA A 81 -11.27 25.49 12.65
CA ALA A 81 -12.53 25.62 11.92
C ALA A 81 -12.33 26.00 10.44
N THR A 82 -11.26 26.72 10.13
CA THR A 82 -10.87 27.06 8.75
C THR A 82 -10.43 25.84 7.96
N LEU A 83 -9.74 24.89 8.59
CA LEU A 83 -9.34 23.63 7.97
C LEU A 83 -10.58 22.78 7.67
N THR A 84 -11.46 22.57 8.66
CA THR A 84 -12.67 21.78 8.46
C THR A 84 -13.58 22.39 7.40
N ALA A 85 -13.81 23.71 7.44
CA ALA A 85 -14.60 24.40 6.43
C ALA A 85 -14.01 24.25 5.01
N SER A 86 -12.67 24.33 4.87
CA SER A 86 -12.02 24.17 3.56
C SER A 86 -12.22 22.79 2.93
N LEU A 87 -12.35 21.74 3.76
CA LEU A 87 -12.59 20.37 3.30
C LEU A 87 -14.05 20.15 2.92
N GLU A 88 -14.98 20.80 3.62
CA GLU A 88 -16.40 20.77 3.29
C GLU A 88 -16.75 21.61 2.06
N SER A 89 -15.91 22.61 1.72
CA SER A 89 -16.15 23.54 0.61
C SER A 89 -15.34 23.26 -0.66
N ILE A 90 -14.77 22.06 -0.82
CA ILE A 90 -14.03 21.71 -2.05
C ILE A 90 -15.01 21.71 -3.24
N PRO A 91 -14.76 22.49 -4.32
CA PRO A 91 -15.69 22.56 -5.45
C PRO A 91 -15.88 21.21 -6.15
N THR A 92 -17.11 20.88 -6.54
CA THR A 92 -17.42 19.66 -7.32
C THR A 92 -16.57 19.55 -8.58
N ALA A 93 -16.29 20.67 -9.25
CA ALA A 93 -15.43 20.72 -10.43
C ALA A 93 -14.01 20.19 -10.18
N ASN A 94 -13.47 20.32 -8.96
CA ASN A 94 -12.17 19.75 -8.61
C ASN A 94 -12.22 18.22 -8.58
N TYR A 95 -13.28 17.66 -7.97
CA TYR A 95 -13.51 16.22 -7.98
C TYR A 95 -13.70 15.69 -9.40
N ASP A 96 -14.47 16.40 -10.23
CA ASP A 96 -14.71 16.03 -11.64
C ASP A 96 -13.42 16.07 -12.46
N THR A 97 -12.60 17.10 -12.28
CA THR A 97 -11.31 17.25 -12.97
C THR A 97 -10.32 16.16 -12.56
N VAL A 98 -10.29 15.78 -11.28
CA VAL A 98 -9.41 14.70 -10.80
C VAL A 98 -9.87 13.34 -11.31
N GLY A 99 -11.19 13.07 -11.34
CA GLY A 99 -11.73 11.77 -11.71
C GLY A 99 -11.14 10.66 -10.83
N LYS A 100 -10.56 9.61 -11.42
CA LYS A 100 -9.85 8.55 -10.67
C LYS A 100 -8.56 9.04 -10.02
N GLY A 101 -7.89 10.05 -10.59
CA GLY A 101 -6.59 10.52 -10.12
C GLY A 101 -5.53 9.41 -10.06
N SER A 102 -4.72 9.40 -9.00
CA SER A 102 -3.66 8.41 -8.75
C SER A 102 -4.10 7.26 -7.84
N THR A 103 -5.41 7.13 -7.62
CA THR A 103 -6.01 6.15 -6.71
C THR A 103 -5.73 4.72 -7.15
N ASP A 104 -5.25 3.90 -6.20
CA ASP A 104 -5.16 2.46 -6.37
C ASP A 104 -6.52 1.80 -6.10
N SER A 105 -7.29 1.58 -7.17
CA SER A 105 -8.59 0.92 -7.06
C SER A 105 -8.54 -0.51 -6.51
N ARG A 106 -7.35 -1.15 -6.43
CA ARG A 106 -7.21 -2.53 -5.93
C ARG A 106 -7.36 -2.65 -4.43
N VAL A 107 -7.27 -1.53 -3.68
CA VAL A 107 -7.48 -1.57 -2.23
C VAL A 107 -8.94 -1.79 -1.85
N MET A 108 -9.87 -1.55 -2.79
CA MET A 108 -11.29 -1.82 -2.59
C MET A 108 -11.67 -3.18 -3.18
N THR A 109 -12.39 -3.98 -2.40
CA THR A 109 -12.97 -5.25 -2.85
C THR A 109 -14.47 -5.26 -2.60
N ALA A 110 -15.22 -5.90 -3.50
CA ALA A 110 -16.64 -6.16 -3.29
C ALA A 110 -16.81 -7.36 -2.36
N ILE A 111 -17.77 -7.25 -1.44
CA ILE A 111 -18.17 -8.32 -0.55
C ILE A 111 -19.69 -8.45 -0.55
N ASN A 112 -20.18 -9.66 -0.28
CA ASN A 112 -21.62 -9.93 -0.24
C ASN A 112 -22.09 -10.23 1.19
N GLY A 113 -21.95 -9.25 2.08
CA GLY A 113 -22.46 -9.33 3.44
C GLY A 113 -23.87 -8.76 3.60
N ASP A 114 -24.52 -9.08 4.72
CA ASP A 114 -25.79 -8.46 5.12
C ASP A 114 -25.63 -6.95 5.29
N ALA A 115 -26.63 -6.16 4.88
CA ALA A 115 -26.52 -4.70 4.91
C ALA A 115 -26.14 -4.18 6.30
N LEU A 116 -24.98 -3.53 6.42
CA LEU A 116 -24.55 -2.89 7.66
C LEU A 116 -25.22 -1.52 7.76
N THR A 117 -26.07 -1.36 8.77
CA THR A 117 -26.86 -0.14 8.97
C THR A 117 -26.79 0.34 10.41
N ALA A 118 -26.98 1.65 10.61
CA ALA A 118 -27.26 2.24 11.91
C ALA A 118 -28.26 3.38 11.74
N GLY A 119 -29.28 3.41 12.61
CA GLY A 119 -30.38 4.38 12.52
C GLY A 119 -31.12 4.33 11.17
N GLY A 120 -31.23 3.14 10.57
CA GLY A 120 -31.90 2.93 9.28
C GLY A 120 -31.10 3.39 8.05
N LYS A 121 -29.85 3.84 8.24
CA LYS A 121 -28.97 4.32 7.16
C LYS A 121 -27.83 3.34 6.92
N PRO A 122 -27.30 3.21 5.68
CA PRO A 122 -26.04 2.52 5.44
C PRO A 122 -24.96 3.05 6.38
N ARG A 123 -24.17 2.13 6.95
CA ARG A 123 -23.11 2.49 7.89
C ARG A 123 -21.75 2.30 7.25
N VAL A 124 -20.90 3.29 7.46
CA VAL A 124 -19.47 3.27 7.13
C VAL A 124 -18.69 3.08 8.43
N LEU A 125 -17.82 2.08 8.48
CA LEU A 125 -16.92 1.83 9.58
C LEU A 125 -15.48 2.04 9.11
N TYR A 126 -14.72 2.87 9.81
CA TYR A 126 -13.29 3.04 9.64
C TYR A 126 -12.57 2.55 10.90
N ILE A 127 -11.55 1.70 10.74
CA ILE A 127 -10.64 1.25 11.78
C ILE A 127 -9.22 1.62 11.37
N GLY A 128 -8.56 2.41 12.21
CA GLY A 128 -7.19 2.83 11.99
C GLY A 128 -6.46 3.10 13.30
N ALA A 129 -5.28 3.69 13.17
CA ALA A 129 -4.49 4.15 14.30
C ALA A 129 -3.69 5.39 13.92
N GLU A 130 -3.53 6.34 14.84
CA GLU A 130 -2.88 7.61 14.53
C GLU A 130 -1.41 7.43 14.13
N TYR A 131 -0.71 6.42 14.66
CA TYR A 131 0.68 6.16 14.26
C TYR A 131 0.86 5.77 12.80
N CYS A 132 -0.17 5.23 12.16
CA CYS A 132 -0.10 4.54 10.87
C CYS A 132 -0.11 5.53 9.70
N PRO A 133 0.94 5.57 8.85
CA PRO A 133 1.02 6.52 7.74
C PRO A 133 0.04 6.25 6.59
N PHE A 134 -0.29 4.99 6.33
CA PHE A 134 -1.32 4.63 5.36
C PHE A 134 -2.70 5.09 5.84
N CYS A 135 -2.95 5.01 7.14
CA CYS A 135 -4.14 5.52 7.78
C CYS A 135 -4.17 7.05 7.67
N ALA A 136 -3.03 7.71 7.87
CA ALA A 136 -2.88 9.14 7.70
C ALA A 136 -3.22 9.62 6.28
N ALA A 137 -2.84 8.86 5.25
CA ALA A 137 -3.26 9.14 3.88
C ALA A 137 -4.78 8.94 3.70
N GLU A 138 -5.30 7.76 4.05
CA GLU A 138 -6.71 7.43 3.78
C GLU A 138 -7.72 8.35 4.50
N ARG A 139 -7.39 8.87 5.69
CA ARG A 139 -8.27 9.81 6.39
C ARG A 139 -8.62 11.05 5.56
N TRP A 140 -7.70 11.55 4.73
CA TRP A 140 -7.99 12.68 3.85
C TRP A 140 -9.06 12.32 2.82
N SER A 141 -8.95 11.15 2.18
CA SER A 141 -9.95 10.64 1.23
C SER A 141 -11.30 10.40 1.91
N MET A 142 -11.29 9.82 3.11
CA MET A 142 -12.51 9.52 3.87
C MET A 142 -13.23 10.80 4.31
N VAL A 143 -12.52 11.78 4.88
CA VAL A 143 -13.11 13.05 5.31
C VAL A 143 -13.70 13.79 4.12
N THR A 144 -12.97 13.90 3.01
CA THR A 144 -13.44 14.63 1.83
C THR A 144 -14.59 13.92 1.12
N ALA A 145 -14.62 12.58 1.08
CA ALA A 145 -15.77 11.84 0.58
C ALA A 145 -17.01 12.02 1.45
N LEU A 146 -16.88 11.85 2.77
CA LEU A 146 -17.99 11.92 3.72
C LEU A 146 -18.55 13.34 3.84
N ALA A 147 -17.72 14.37 3.72
CA ALA A 147 -18.17 15.76 3.66
C ALA A 147 -19.15 16.06 2.51
N ARG A 148 -19.22 15.21 1.48
CA ARG A 148 -20.19 15.33 0.38
C ARG A 148 -21.59 14.84 0.77
N PHE A 149 -21.71 14.07 1.85
CA PHE A 149 -22.97 13.48 2.32
C PHE A 149 -23.42 14.03 3.68
N GLY A 150 -22.56 14.75 4.38
CA GLY A 150 -22.80 15.18 5.76
C GLY A 150 -21.70 16.09 6.26
N THR A 151 -21.69 16.30 7.58
CA THR A 151 -20.76 17.21 8.24
C THR A 151 -20.08 16.54 9.43
N PHE A 152 -18.83 16.89 9.65
CA PHE A 152 -18.10 16.48 10.85
C PHE A 152 -18.19 17.55 11.93
N SER A 153 -18.19 17.14 13.18
CA SER A 153 -18.06 18.02 14.34
C SER A 153 -17.04 17.44 15.31
N GLY A 154 -16.13 18.27 15.80
CA GLY A 154 -15.05 17.82 16.69
C GLY A 154 -13.93 17.04 15.99
N LEU A 155 -13.75 17.22 14.68
CA LEU A 155 -12.63 16.60 13.95
C LEU A 155 -11.29 17.11 14.52
N GLY A 156 -10.33 16.22 14.72
CA GLY A 156 -8.99 16.57 15.19
C GLY A 156 -7.94 16.58 14.08
N THR A 157 -6.75 17.12 14.39
CA THR A 157 -5.52 16.94 13.63
C THR A 157 -4.55 16.04 14.39
N THR A 158 -3.76 15.28 13.65
CA THR A 158 -2.65 14.48 14.18
C THR A 158 -1.60 14.25 13.08
N SER A 159 -0.61 13.41 13.34
CA SER A 159 0.33 12.92 12.33
C SER A 159 0.63 11.45 12.54
N SER A 160 1.13 10.76 11.51
CA SER A 160 1.76 9.44 11.70
C SER A 160 2.94 9.52 12.68
N SER A 161 3.32 8.36 13.21
CA SER A 161 4.48 8.24 14.11
C SER A 161 5.76 8.68 13.42
N SER A 162 6.63 9.37 14.16
CA SER A 162 7.95 9.79 13.70
C SER A 162 8.91 8.63 13.40
N SER A 163 8.53 7.40 13.75
CA SER A 163 9.35 6.18 13.62
C SER A 163 8.80 5.17 12.61
N ASP A 164 7.75 5.51 11.87
CA ASP A 164 7.19 4.67 10.82
C ASP A 164 7.80 4.97 9.44
N SER A 165 7.43 4.19 8.43
CA SER A 165 7.86 4.25 7.03
C SER A 165 7.68 5.62 6.35
N TYR A 166 6.58 6.31 6.65
CA TYR A 166 6.37 7.70 6.28
C TYR A 166 6.20 8.52 7.57
N PRO A 167 7.29 9.02 8.14
CA PRO A 167 7.26 9.64 9.45
C PRO A 167 6.58 11.00 9.41
N ASN A 168 5.86 11.35 10.48
CA ASN A 168 5.29 12.68 10.69
C ASN A 168 4.34 13.15 9.57
N THR A 169 3.68 12.21 8.87
CA THR A 169 2.70 12.51 7.83
C THR A 169 1.49 13.21 8.46
N ALA A 170 1.31 14.50 8.17
CA ALA A 170 0.22 15.30 8.71
C ALA A 170 -1.15 14.82 8.23
N THR A 171 -2.10 14.70 9.15
CA THR A 171 -3.44 14.17 8.87
C THR A 171 -4.48 14.67 9.87
N LEU A 172 -5.69 14.17 9.71
CA LEU A 172 -6.85 14.36 10.57
C LEU A 172 -6.97 13.15 11.50
N THR A 173 -7.82 13.23 12.53
CA THR A 173 -8.15 12.07 13.38
C THR A 173 -9.66 12.01 13.58
N PHE A 174 -10.21 10.80 13.54
CA PHE A 174 -11.62 10.57 13.86
C PHE A 174 -11.87 10.43 15.36
N HIS A 175 -10.81 10.33 16.17
CA HIS A 175 -10.94 10.26 17.62
C HIS A 175 -11.72 11.47 18.17
N GLY A 176 -12.80 11.20 18.90
CA GLY A 176 -13.68 12.23 19.46
C GLY A 176 -14.55 12.97 18.44
N ALA A 177 -14.45 12.66 17.14
CA ALA A 177 -15.27 13.28 16.11
C ALA A 177 -16.67 12.66 16.04
N THR A 178 -17.66 13.47 15.71
CA THR A 178 -19.02 13.03 15.38
C THR A 178 -19.34 13.37 13.93
N TYR A 179 -20.23 12.60 13.33
CA TYR A 179 -20.64 12.78 11.94
C TYR A 179 -22.16 12.78 11.81
N THR A 180 -22.70 13.79 11.12
CA THR A 180 -24.14 13.96 10.91
C THR A 180 -24.45 13.93 9.43
N SER A 181 -25.39 13.07 9.02
CA SER A 181 -25.86 12.98 7.64
C SER A 181 -27.28 12.45 7.57
N GLN A 182 -28.02 12.87 6.55
CA GLN A 182 -29.33 12.30 6.23
C GLN A 182 -29.24 10.99 5.41
N TYR A 183 -28.10 10.69 4.81
CA TYR A 183 -27.94 9.60 3.83
C TYR A 183 -27.27 8.35 4.41
N LEU A 184 -26.27 8.53 5.28
CA LEU A 184 -25.45 7.46 5.83
C LEU A 184 -25.06 7.74 7.28
N SER A 185 -24.55 6.73 7.96
CA SER A 185 -23.91 6.86 9.28
C SER A 185 -22.42 6.54 9.17
N PHE A 186 -21.61 7.11 10.06
CA PHE A 186 -20.17 6.89 10.09
C PHE A 186 -19.72 6.56 11.51
N THR A 187 -18.79 5.61 11.63
CA THR A 187 -18.04 5.32 12.84
C THR A 187 -16.57 5.28 12.48
N GLY A 188 -15.78 6.20 13.02
CA GLY A 188 -14.32 6.16 12.93
C GLY A 188 -13.74 5.73 14.27
N VAL A 189 -12.83 4.76 14.24
CA VAL A 189 -12.11 4.26 15.41
C VAL A 189 -10.61 4.43 15.18
N GLU A 190 -9.95 5.08 16.12
CA GLU A 190 -8.51 5.24 16.16
C GLU A 190 -7.94 4.45 17.34
N GLU A 191 -7.47 3.22 17.10
CA GLU A 191 -7.17 2.28 18.19
C GLU A 191 -6.01 2.72 19.09
N THR A 192 -5.03 3.42 18.50
CA THR A 192 -3.84 3.90 19.23
C THR A 192 -3.40 5.26 18.73
N THR A 193 -2.73 5.99 19.62
CA THR A 193 -2.09 7.29 19.35
C THR A 193 -0.89 7.15 18.41
N ASN A 194 -0.30 8.28 18.03
CA ASN A 194 1.00 8.32 17.35
C ASN A 194 2.21 8.36 18.32
N VAL A 195 1.97 8.29 19.63
CA VAL A 195 3.00 8.38 20.68
C VAL A 195 3.36 6.99 21.19
N ARG A 196 4.66 6.66 21.19
CA ARG A 196 5.17 5.38 21.69
C ARG A 196 4.86 5.22 23.18
N SER A 197 4.40 4.03 23.55
CA SER A 197 4.20 3.60 24.92
C SER A 197 4.71 2.16 25.06
N GLY A 198 5.85 2.00 25.76
CA GLY A 198 6.58 0.72 25.79
C GLY A 198 6.95 0.24 24.38
N ASN A 199 6.60 -1.01 24.06
CA ASN A 199 6.86 -1.61 22.75
C ASN A 199 5.82 -1.25 21.68
N GLY A 200 4.73 -0.56 22.05
CA GLY A 200 3.62 -0.20 21.17
C GLY A 200 3.36 1.29 21.15
N TYR A 201 2.11 1.65 20.92
CA TYR A 201 1.58 3.01 20.99
C TYR A 201 0.51 3.07 22.07
N ALA A 202 0.32 4.23 22.70
CA ALA A 202 -0.70 4.36 23.74
C ALA A 202 -2.11 4.09 23.15
N PRO A 203 -2.98 3.32 23.83
CA PRO A 203 -4.35 3.08 23.37
C PRO A 203 -5.16 4.37 23.32
N LEU A 204 -6.10 4.45 22.39
CA LEU A 204 -6.93 5.64 22.18
C LEU A 204 -8.41 5.26 22.18
N ASP A 205 -8.95 4.72 21.08
CA ASP A 205 -10.30 4.18 21.02
C ASP A 205 -10.32 2.65 21.18
N LYS A 206 -11.48 2.12 21.57
CA LYS A 206 -11.74 0.68 21.56
C LYS A 206 -12.90 0.38 20.61
N PRO A 207 -12.70 -0.44 19.56
CA PRO A 207 -13.80 -0.89 18.71
C PRO A 207 -14.91 -1.54 19.55
N SER A 208 -16.17 -1.33 19.17
CA SER A 208 -17.28 -2.07 19.77
C SER A 208 -17.14 -3.57 19.48
N ALA A 209 -17.82 -4.44 20.24
CA ALA A 209 -17.79 -5.88 19.97
C ALA A 209 -18.31 -6.23 18.56
N ALA A 210 -19.29 -5.47 18.05
CA ALA A 210 -19.81 -5.64 16.70
C ALA A 210 -18.80 -5.20 15.63
N ASP A 211 -18.10 -4.09 15.84
CA ASP A 211 -17.06 -3.61 14.93
C ASP A 211 -15.88 -4.57 14.91
N GLN A 212 -15.47 -5.05 16.08
CA GLN A 212 -14.40 -6.04 16.18
C GLN A 212 -14.77 -7.34 15.46
N ALA A 213 -16.02 -7.78 15.51
CA ALA A 213 -16.48 -8.96 14.77
C ALA A 213 -16.37 -8.77 13.25
N LEU A 214 -16.67 -7.56 12.73
CA LEU A 214 -16.46 -7.23 11.31
C LEU A 214 -14.97 -7.28 10.94
N VAL A 215 -14.11 -6.67 11.76
CA VAL A 215 -12.65 -6.70 11.56
C VAL A 215 -12.13 -8.13 11.57
N THR A 216 -12.50 -8.95 12.57
CA THR A 216 -12.08 -10.35 12.65
C THR A 216 -12.55 -11.17 11.46
N LYS A 217 -13.75 -10.90 10.95
CA LYS A 217 -14.30 -11.62 9.80
C LYS A 217 -13.60 -11.25 8.49
N TYR A 218 -13.30 -9.97 8.28
CA TYR A 218 -12.94 -9.45 6.96
C TYR A 218 -11.49 -8.98 6.84
N ASN A 219 -10.85 -8.56 7.93
CA ASN A 219 -9.47 -8.07 7.93
C ASN A 219 -8.49 -9.17 8.35
N THR A 220 -8.48 -10.29 7.63
CA THR A 220 -7.64 -11.46 7.97
C THR A 220 -6.15 -11.18 7.86
N SER A 221 -5.75 -10.15 7.10
CA SER A 221 -4.35 -9.71 7.01
C SER A 221 -3.92 -8.77 8.15
N GLY A 222 -4.86 -8.28 8.97
CA GLY A 222 -4.57 -7.31 10.04
C GLY A 222 -4.08 -5.96 9.53
N SER A 223 -4.45 -5.58 8.30
CA SER A 223 -4.00 -4.35 7.67
C SER A 223 -4.82 -3.16 8.14
N ILE A 224 -4.18 -2.01 8.36
CA ILE A 224 -4.86 -0.74 8.61
C ILE A 224 -4.39 0.32 7.59
N PRO A 225 -5.28 1.22 7.13
CA PRO A 225 -6.67 1.36 7.52
C PRO A 225 -7.56 0.23 6.97
N PHE A 226 -8.57 -0.15 7.74
CA PHE A 226 -9.65 -1.02 7.31
C PHE A 226 -10.94 -0.18 7.25
N VAL A 227 -11.62 -0.20 6.10
CA VAL A 227 -12.90 0.48 5.92
C VAL A 227 -13.95 -0.50 5.43
N ASP A 228 -15.08 -0.57 6.12
CA ASP A 228 -16.28 -1.26 5.66
C ASP A 228 -17.31 -0.23 5.19
N LEU A 229 -17.79 -0.41 3.97
CA LEU A 229 -18.82 0.42 3.35
C LEU A 229 -20.09 -0.42 3.22
N GLY A 230 -20.96 -0.35 4.23
CA GLY A 230 -22.28 -0.99 4.24
C GLY A 230 -22.25 -2.53 4.14
N ASN A 231 -21.11 -3.16 4.45
CA ASN A 231 -20.83 -4.58 4.28
C ASN A 231 -21.01 -5.06 2.82
N LYS A 232 -20.79 -4.12 1.87
CA LYS A 232 -20.79 -4.35 0.42
C LYS A 232 -19.43 -4.11 -0.21
N TYR A 233 -18.63 -3.24 0.40
CA TYR A 233 -17.26 -2.99 -0.04
C TYR A 233 -16.33 -2.91 1.16
N LEU A 234 -15.10 -3.40 0.99
CA LEU A 234 -14.03 -3.25 1.96
C LEU A 234 -12.88 -2.48 1.32
N ILE A 235 -12.29 -1.55 2.06
CA ILE A 235 -10.99 -0.97 1.75
C ILE A 235 -9.98 -1.50 2.75
N SER A 236 -8.86 -2.02 2.24
CA SER A 236 -7.73 -2.47 3.06
C SER A 236 -6.46 -1.80 2.59
N GLY A 237 -5.93 -0.87 3.39
CA GLY A 237 -4.77 -0.05 3.05
C GLY A 237 -5.14 1.33 2.52
N ALA A 238 -4.14 2.15 2.23
CA ALA A 238 -4.35 3.49 1.69
C ALA A 238 -4.65 3.45 0.19
N SER A 239 -5.59 4.28 -0.24
CA SER A 239 -5.99 4.42 -1.64
C SER A 239 -4.94 5.13 -2.51
N TYR A 240 -3.89 5.72 -1.92
CA TYR A 240 -2.80 6.39 -2.64
C TYR A 240 -1.51 6.38 -1.81
N ASP A 241 -0.38 6.72 -2.45
CA ASP A 241 0.93 6.72 -1.81
C ASP A 241 1.07 7.86 -0.77
N PRO A 242 1.31 7.58 0.53
CA PRO A 242 1.50 8.61 1.55
C PRO A 242 2.68 9.57 1.29
N GLN A 243 3.63 9.19 0.44
CA GLN A 243 4.80 10.00 0.09
C GLN A 243 4.43 11.39 -0.45
N VAL A 244 3.27 11.54 -1.11
CA VAL A 244 2.82 12.84 -1.65
C VAL A 244 2.51 13.85 -0.55
N LEU A 245 2.33 13.41 0.69
CA LEU A 245 2.07 14.25 1.87
C LEU A 245 3.34 14.59 2.66
N ALA A 246 4.50 14.07 2.26
CA ALA A 246 5.71 14.15 3.05
C ALA A 246 6.16 15.61 3.29
N GLY A 247 6.37 15.95 4.56
CA GLY A 247 6.87 17.27 4.97
C GLY A 247 5.87 18.42 4.83
N LEU A 248 4.60 18.12 4.58
CA LEU A 248 3.53 19.11 4.50
C LEU A 248 2.75 19.21 5.80
N THR A 249 2.26 20.40 6.09
CA THR A 249 1.28 20.67 7.15
C THR A 249 -0.14 20.34 6.67
N GLN A 250 -1.08 20.15 7.60
CA GLN A 250 -2.50 19.93 7.26
C GLN A 250 -3.06 21.09 6.41
N ALA A 251 -2.67 22.33 6.71
CA ALA A 251 -3.09 23.50 5.93
C ALA A 251 -2.56 23.49 4.49
N GLN A 252 -1.30 23.08 4.29
CA GLN A 252 -0.73 22.94 2.94
C GLN A 252 -1.39 21.81 2.16
N ILE A 253 -1.69 20.69 2.81
CA ILE A 253 -2.42 19.57 2.21
C ILE A 253 -3.81 20.04 1.77
N ALA A 254 -4.59 20.67 2.67
CA ALA A 254 -5.92 21.18 2.36
C ALA A 254 -5.90 22.21 1.23
N ALA A 255 -4.93 23.13 1.23
CA ALA A 255 -4.77 24.09 0.14
C ALA A 255 -4.43 23.42 -1.20
N ALA A 256 -3.71 22.31 -1.20
CA ALA A 256 -3.39 21.56 -2.41
C ALA A 256 -4.62 20.84 -2.99
N LEU A 257 -5.61 20.46 -2.17
CA LEU A 257 -6.87 19.88 -2.66
C LEU A 257 -7.68 20.84 -3.54
N LEU A 258 -7.45 22.15 -3.40
CA LEU A 258 -8.05 23.16 -4.27
C LEU A 258 -7.39 23.24 -5.65
N LYS A 259 -6.29 22.50 -5.87
CA LYS A 259 -5.53 22.45 -7.12
C LYS A 259 -5.63 21.04 -7.72
N PRO A 260 -6.57 20.78 -8.65
CA PRO A 260 -6.87 19.43 -9.11
C PRO A 260 -5.72 18.74 -9.88
N ASP A 261 -4.74 19.51 -10.36
CA ASP A 261 -3.53 19.02 -11.02
C ASP A 261 -2.42 18.60 -10.05
N SER A 262 -2.53 18.96 -8.76
CA SER A 262 -1.55 18.57 -7.74
C SER A 262 -1.61 17.06 -7.47
N ASP A 263 -0.46 16.46 -7.18
CA ASP A 263 -0.41 15.01 -6.89
C ASP A 263 -1.17 14.65 -5.60
N ILE A 264 -1.29 15.60 -4.68
CA ILE A 264 -2.10 15.48 -3.47
C ILE A 264 -3.58 15.42 -3.83
N ALA A 265 -4.07 16.31 -4.69
CA ALA A 265 -5.47 16.27 -5.14
C ALA A 265 -5.77 15.00 -5.93
N LYS A 266 -4.85 14.56 -6.82
CA LYS A 266 -5.00 13.30 -7.56
C LYS A 266 -5.11 12.08 -6.64
N GLY A 267 -4.37 12.04 -5.53
CA GLY A 267 -4.44 10.96 -4.56
C GLY A 267 -5.70 11.05 -3.69
N VAL A 268 -5.87 12.18 -3.01
CA VAL A 268 -6.95 12.39 -2.03
C VAL A 268 -8.32 12.46 -2.70
N LEU A 269 -8.51 13.34 -3.69
CA LEU A 269 -9.82 13.51 -4.33
C LEU A 269 -10.16 12.32 -5.23
N GLY A 270 -9.15 11.67 -5.80
CA GLY A 270 -9.33 10.40 -6.50
C GLY A 270 -9.86 9.31 -5.56
N GLY A 271 -9.21 9.13 -4.40
CA GLY A 271 -9.66 8.18 -3.38
C GLY A 271 -11.05 8.52 -2.87
N ALA A 272 -11.30 9.81 -2.64
CA ALA A 272 -12.60 10.31 -2.22
C ALA A 272 -13.69 10.03 -3.27
N ASN A 273 -13.39 10.18 -4.57
CA ASN A 273 -14.32 9.85 -5.65
C ASN A 273 -14.64 8.36 -5.68
N TYR A 274 -13.64 7.51 -5.43
CA TYR A 274 -13.83 6.07 -5.38
C TYR A 274 -14.71 5.63 -4.21
N VAL A 275 -14.47 6.18 -3.01
CA VAL A 275 -15.34 6.01 -1.84
C VAL A 275 -16.74 6.56 -2.13
N THR A 276 -16.84 7.77 -2.68
CA THR A 276 -18.12 8.43 -3.02
C THR A 276 -18.95 7.58 -3.96
N ALA A 277 -18.34 6.95 -4.97
CA ALA A 277 -19.05 6.07 -5.90
C ALA A 277 -19.64 4.85 -5.18
N ALA A 278 -18.91 4.25 -4.25
CA ALA A 278 -19.41 3.14 -3.44
C ALA A 278 -20.57 3.61 -2.55
N LEU A 279 -20.43 4.75 -1.88
CA LEU A 279 -21.48 5.35 -1.05
C LEU A 279 -22.74 5.66 -1.86
N CYS A 280 -22.60 6.18 -3.08
CA CYS A 280 -23.73 6.43 -3.97
C CYS A 280 -24.52 5.17 -4.32
N ARG A 281 -23.86 4.01 -4.46
CA ARG A 281 -24.59 2.74 -4.61
C ARG A 281 -25.35 2.36 -3.34
N LEU A 282 -24.74 2.56 -2.17
CA LEU A 282 -25.36 2.25 -0.88
C LEU A 282 -26.55 3.15 -0.55
N THR A 283 -26.52 4.40 -1.00
CA THR A 283 -27.56 5.41 -0.73
C THR A 283 -28.60 5.52 -1.84
N ASN A 284 -28.65 4.57 -2.78
CA ASN A 284 -29.55 4.60 -3.93
C ASN A 284 -29.43 5.91 -4.74
N ASN A 285 -28.20 6.32 -5.02
CA ASN A 285 -27.81 7.53 -5.75
C ASN A 285 -28.22 8.85 -5.08
N GLN A 286 -28.24 8.91 -3.75
CA GLN A 286 -28.52 10.12 -2.98
C GLN A 286 -27.30 10.61 -2.17
N PRO A 287 -27.00 11.92 -2.15
CA PRO A 287 -27.68 13.01 -2.85
C PRO A 287 -27.41 12.99 -4.36
N ALA A 288 -28.45 13.23 -5.16
CA ALA A 288 -28.35 13.24 -6.62
C ALA A 288 -27.23 14.17 -7.12
N ALA A 289 -27.10 15.37 -6.56
CA ALA A 289 -26.07 16.34 -6.96
C ALA A 289 -24.62 15.82 -6.81
N VAL A 290 -24.39 14.86 -5.93
CA VAL A 290 -23.09 14.18 -5.77
C VAL A 290 -23.02 12.96 -6.67
N CYS A 291 -24.07 12.13 -6.64
CA CYS A 291 -24.04 10.80 -7.26
C CYS A 291 -24.18 10.80 -8.79
N THR A 292 -24.61 11.91 -9.39
CA THR A 292 -24.65 12.07 -10.85
C THR A 292 -23.43 12.79 -11.43
N SER A 293 -22.48 13.21 -10.58
CA SER A 293 -21.25 13.87 -11.03
C SER A 293 -20.38 12.96 -11.92
N SER A 294 -19.59 13.55 -12.81
CA SER A 294 -18.67 12.77 -13.67
C SER A 294 -17.57 12.12 -12.85
N ALA A 295 -17.15 12.78 -11.75
CA ALA A 295 -16.26 12.22 -10.75
C ALA A 295 -16.68 10.84 -10.23
N VAL A 296 -17.99 10.63 -10.05
CA VAL A 296 -18.58 9.39 -9.52
C VAL A 296 -18.89 8.40 -10.64
N THR A 297 -19.57 8.85 -11.69
CA THR A 297 -20.05 7.97 -12.77
C THR A 297 -18.94 7.40 -13.63
N SER A 298 -17.75 8.00 -13.62
CA SER A 298 -16.55 7.47 -14.29
C SER A 298 -15.82 6.37 -13.51
N GLN A 299 -16.21 6.10 -12.25
CA GLN A 299 -15.54 5.10 -11.42
C GLN A 299 -16.02 3.68 -11.72
N THR A 300 -15.06 2.76 -11.87
CA THR A 300 -15.34 1.32 -11.96
C THR A 300 -15.11 0.66 -10.60
N LEU A 301 -16.19 0.42 -9.88
CA LEU A 301 -16.16 -0.32 -8.61
C LEU A 301 -16.03 -1.83 -8.86
N PRO A 302 -15.42 -2.59 -7.93
CA PRO A 302 -15.45 -4.04 -7.98
C PRO A 302 -16.90 -4.56 -7.97
N SER A 303 -17.11 -5.70 -8.63
CA SER A 303 -18.42 -6.40 -8.69
C SER A 303 -18.44 -7.59 -7.74
#